data_AF-A0A0T8U7S2-F1
#
_entry.id   AF-A0A0T8U7S2-F1
#
_cell.length_a   1.000
_cell.length_b   1.000
_cell.length_c   1.000
_cell.angle_alpha   90.00
_cell.angle_beta   90.00
_cell.angle_gamma   90.00
#
_symmetry.space_group_name_H-M   'P 1'
#
loop_
_entity.id
_entity.type
_entity.pdbx_description
1 polymer ?
#
loop_
_entity_poly.entity_id
_entity_poly.type
_entity_poly.pdbx_seq_one_letter_code
_entity_poly.pdbx_strand_id
1 'polypeptide(L)'
;MTLLLDSLTFFIAFVLVAFLPKEEAKVQEKKAFTGRDMFVDIKDGLHYIWHQQEIFFLLLVASSVNFFFAAFEFLLPFSNQLYGSEGAYASILTMGAIGSIIGALLASKIKANVYNLLLLLALTGVGVFMMGLPLPTFLSFSGNLVCELFMTIFNIHFFTQVQTKVESEFLGRVLSTIFTLAILFMPIAKGFMTVLPSVHLSSFLIIGSGVIILSGISFIYVRTHFEKLI
;
A
#
# COMPACT_ATOMS: atom_id res chain seq x y z
N MET A 1 -11.22 2.35 29.93
CA MET A 1 -11.63 3.53 29.14
C MET A 1 -11.62 3.22 27.64
N THR A 2 -10.54 2.65 27.10
CA THR A 2 -10.40 2.23 25.70
C THR A 2 -11.53 1.31 25.21
N LEU A 3 -11.84 0.23 25.94
CA LEU A 3 -12.93 -0.70 25.57
C LEU A 3 -14.33 -0.06 25.53
N LEU A 4 -14.58 0.94 26.38
CA LEU A 4 -15.85 1.67 26.37
C LEU A 4 -15.95 2.59 25.15
N LEU A 5 -14.84 3.23 24.79
CA LEU A 5 -14.74 4.07 23.60
C LEU A 5 -14.91 3.22 22.33
N ASP A 6 -14.28 2.04 22.26
CA ASP A 6 -14.48 1.07 21.17
C ASP A 6 -15.94 0.60 21.07
N SER A 7 -16.57 0.28 22.20
CA SER A 7 -17.98 -0.13 22.21
C SER A 7 -18.90 0.97 21.67
N LEU A 8 -18.61 2.23 22.03
CA LEU A 8 -19.37 3.39 21.57
C LEU A 8 -19.16 3.66 20.07
N THR A 9 -17.94 3.55 19.56
CA THR A 9 -17.66 3.73 18.12
C THR A 9 -18.32 2.64 17.28
N PHE A 10 -18.30 1.38 17.74
CA PHE A 10 -19.04 0.30 17.08
C PHE A 10 -20.55 0.51 17.10
N PHE A 11 -21.10 1.00 18.22
CA PHE A 11 -22.53 1.31 18.31
C PHE A 11 -22.93 2.43 17.33
N ILE A 12 -22.13 3.50 17.23
CA ILE A 12 -22.34 4.57 16.24
C ILE A 12 -22.29 4.01 14.82
N ALA A 13 -21.30 3.16 14.50
CA ALA A 13 -21.20 2.51 13.19
C ALA A 13 -22.44 1.65 12.87
N PHE A 14 -22.93 0.88 13.84
CA PHE A 14 -24.18 0.10 13.70
C PHE A 14 -25.37 0.99 13.36
N VAL A 15 -25.53 2.11 14.07
CA VAL A 15 -26.62 3.06 13.83
C VAL A 15 -26.52 3.65 12.42
N LEU A 16 -25.33 4.09 11.99
CA LEU A 16 -25.11 4.61 10.64
C LEU A 16 -25.46 3.57 9.56
N VAL A 17 -25.04 2.32 9.76
CA VAL A 17 -25.33 1.22 8.81
C VAL A 17 -26.82 0.89 8.79
N ALA A 18 -27.51 0.96 9.93
CA ALA A 18 -28.96 0.73 9.99
C ALA A 18 -29.76 1.80 9.22
N PHE A 19 -29.20 3.00 9.03
CA PHE A 19 -29.80 4.07 8.23
C PHE A 19 -29.43 4.01 6.74
N LEU A 20 -28.51 3.14 6.32
CA LEU A 20 -28.22 2.98 4.89
C LEU A 20 -29.46 2.40 4.18
N PRO A 21 -29.84 2.94 3.01
CA PRO A 21 -30.89 2.37 2.19
C PRO A 21 -30.58 0.90 1.92
N LYS A 22 -31.55 0.02 2.19
CA LYS A 22 -31.45 -1.39 1.78
C LYS A 22 -31.58 -1.42 0.26
N GLU A 23 -30.48 -1.28 -0.47
CA GLU A 23 -30.45 -1.77 -1.84
C GLU A 23 -30.63 -3.28 -1.78
N GLU A 24 -31.76 -3.76 -2.31
CA GLU A 24 -31.93 -5.18 -2.57
C GLU A 24 -30.76 -5.60 -3.47
N ALA A 25 -29.82 -6.35 -2.91
CA ALA A 25 -28.77 -6.97 -3.69
C ALA A 25 -29.48 -7.75 -4.80
N LYS A 26 -29.32 -7.31 -6.06
CA LYS A 26 -29.66 -8.16 -7.20
C LYS A 26 -29.02 -9.50 -6.91
N VAL A 27 -29.85 -10.51 -6.67
CA VAL A 27 -29.40 -11.86 -6.38
C VAL A 27 -28.65 -12.33 -7.62
N GLN A 28 -27.35 -12.04 -7.70
CA GLN A 28 -26.44 -12.82 -8.51
C GLN A 28 -26.58 -14.21 -7.95
N GLU A 29 -27.19 -15.10 -8.74
CA GLU A 29 -27.26 -16.52 -8.42
C GLU A 29 -25.91 -16.95 -7.88
N LYS A 30 -25.89 -17.40 -6.62
CA LYS A 30 -24.70 -17.99 -6.01
C LYS A 30 -24.35 -19.24 -6.81
N LYS A 31 -23.63 -19.08 -7.92
CA LYS A 31 -22.82 -20.17 -8.46
C LYS A 31 -21.92 -20.61 -7.33
N ALA A 32 -21.90 -21.92 -7.07
CA ALA A 32 -21.01 -22.50 -6.08
C ALA A 32 -19.59 -22.03 -6.42
N PHE A 33 -19.04 -21.14 -5.60
CA PHE A 33 -17.76 -20.50 -5.83
C PHE A 33 -16.69 -21.57 -5.60
N THR A 34 -16.27 -22.25 -6.67
CA THR A 34 -15.21 -23.25 -6.57
C THR A 34 -13.86 -22.55 -6.62
N GLY A 35 -12.84 -23.09 -5.94
CA GLY A 35 -11.47 -22.53 -6.03
C GLY A 35 -10.99 -22.42 -7.49
N ARG A 36 -11.49 -23.29 -8.37
CA ARG A 36 -11.25 -23.26 -9.82
C ARG A 36 -11.79 -21.99 -10.49
N ASP A 37 -12.94 -21.46 -10.04
CA ASP A 37 -13.53 -20.23 -10.56
C ASP A 37 -12.70 -19.01 -10.13
N MET A 38 -12.18 -19.01 -8.90
CA MET A 38 -11.27 -17.96 -8.42
C MET A 38 -9.96 -17.92 -9.23
N PHE A 39 -9.38 -19.09 -9.56
CA PHE A 39 -8.20 -19.15 -10.43
C PHE A 39 -8.50 -18.67 -11.86
N VAL A 40 -9.69 -18.97 -12.40
CA VAL A 40 -10.12 -18.48 -13.71
C VAL A 40 -10.31 -16.97 -13.68
N ASP A 41 -10.97 -16.42 -12.66
CA ASP A 41 -11.14 -14.97 -12.49
C ASP A 41 -9.81 -14.23 -12.34
N ILE A 42 -8.84 -14.79 -11.60
CA ILE A 42 -7.49 -14.24 -11.48
C ILE A 42 -6.76 -14.29 -12.83
N LYS A 43 -6.88 -15.39 -13.57
CA LYS A 43 -6.25 -15.54 -14.89
C LYS A 43 -6.83 -14.54 -15.89
N ASP A 44 -8.15 -14.38 -15.91
CA ASP A 44 -8.85 -13.45 -16.81
C ASP A 44 -8.52 -12.00 -16.46
N GLY A 45 -8.52 -11.67 -15.15
CA GLY A 45 -8.07 -10.36 -14.67
C GLY A 45 -6.62 -10.07 -15.04
N LEU A 46 -5.72 -11.03 -14.88
CA LEU A 46 -4.31 -10.89 -15.24
C LEU A 46 -4.13 -10.70 -16.75
N HIS A 47 -4.84 -11.49 -17.56
CA HIS A 47 -4.82 -11.37 -19.02
C HIS A 47 -5.29 -9.99 -19.47
N TYR A 48 -6.35 -9.46 -18.84
CA TYR A 48 -6.85 -8.11 -19.13
C TYR A 48 -5.81 -7.04 -18.75
N ILE A 49 -5.24 -7.11 -17.54
CA ILE A 49 -4.23 -6.16 -17.07
C ILE A 49 -2.98 -6.22 -17.95
N TRP A 50 -2.58 -7.39 -18.45
CA TRP A 50 -1.42 -7.54 -19.33
C TRP A 50 -1.53 -6.66 -20.59
N HIS A 51 -2.72 -6.54 -21.16
CA HIS A 51 -2.96 -5.69 -22.32
C HIS A 51 -2.83 -4.19 -21.98
N GLN A 52 -3.01 -3.82 -20.71
CA GLN A 52 -2.79 -2.48 -20.16
C GLN A 52 -1.37 -2.37 -19.57
N GLN A 53 -0.36 -2.28 -20.44
CA GLN A 53 1.05 -2.34 -20.05
C GLN A 53 1.45 -1.38 -18.92
N GLU A 54 0.87 -0.17 -18.87
CA GLU A 54 1.12 0.79 -17.78
C GLU A 54 0.63 0.28 -16.42
N ILE A 55 -0.59 -0.26 -16.37
CA ILE A 55 -1.20 -0.78 -15.14
C ILE A 55 -0.45 -2.02 -14.68
N PHE A 56 -0.14 -2.93 -15.61
CA PHE A 56 0.63 -4.13 -15.31
C PHE A 56 2.02 -3.79 -14.73
N PHE A 57 2.71 -2.82 -15.35
CA PHE A 57 4.01 -2.35 -14.88
C PHE A 57 3.90 -1.76 -13.47
N LEU A 58 2.96 -0.83 -13.24
CA LEU A 58 2.75 -0.24 -11.91
C LEU A 58 2.37 -1.29 -10.87
N LEU A 59 1.56 -2.28 -11.23
CA LEU A 59 1.18 -3.39 -10.34
C LEU A 59 2.41 -4.23 -9.94
N LEU A 60 3.31 -4.53 -10.88
CA LEU A 60 4.52 -5.28 -10.59
C LEU A 60 5.45 -4.50 -9.65
N VAL A 61 5.62 -3.19 -9.90
CA VAL A 61 6.40 -2.31 -9.03
C VAL A 61 5.76 -2.22 -7.64
N ALA A 62 4.45 -1.97 -7.55
CA ALA A 62 3.72 -1.88 -6.28
C ALA A 62 3.78 -3.19 -5.48
N SER A 63 3.63 -4.33 -6.13
CA SER A 63 3.74 -5.65 -5.49
C SER A 63 5.15 -5.90 -4.94
N SER A 64 6.17 -5.45 -5.68
CA SER A 64 7.57 -5.52 -5.24
C SER A 64 7.85 -4.56 -4.08
N VAL A 65 7.28 -3.35 -4.09
CA VAL A 65 7.33 -2.41 -2.96
C VAL A 65 6.64 -3.00 -1.72
N ASN A 66 5.50 -3.70 -1.90
CA ASN A 66 4.78 -4.35 -0.80
C ASN A 66 5.60 -5.42 -0.07
N PHE A 67 6.56 -6.07 -0.75
CA PHE A 67 7.53 -6.94 -0.08
C PHE A 67 8.33 -6.17 0.99
N PHE A 68 8.84 -4.99 0.65
CA PHE A 68 9.58 -4.12 1.60
C PHE A 68 8.66 -3.59 2.70
N PHE A 69 7.44 -3.19 2.36
CA PHE A 69 6.47 -2.72 3.35
C PHE A 69 6.00 -3.82 4.30
N ALA A 70 5.93 -5.08 3.86
CA ALA A 70 5.66 -6.20 4.75
C ALA A 70 6.78 -6.40 5.79
N ALA A 71 8.04 -6.13 5.41
CA ALA A 71 9.16 -6.10 6.35
C ALA A 71 9.10 -4.88 7.28
N PHE A 72 8.69 -3.71 6.77
CA PHE A 72 8.46 -2.51 7.57
C PHE A 72 7.40 -2.72 8.65
N GLU A 73 6.23 -3.25 8.26
CA GLU A 73 5.14 -3.60 9.17
C GLU A 73 5.58 -4.58 10.26
N PHE A 74 6.44 -5.54 9.91
CA PHE A 74 6.98 -6.49 10.87
C PHE A 74 7.84 -5.80 11.94
N LEU A 75 8.56 -4.72 11.60
CA LEU A 75 9.41 -3.98 12.54
C LEU A 75 8.64 -3.01 13.43
N LEU A 76 7.47 -2.52 12.99
CA LEU A 76 6.72 -1.50 13.73
C LEU A 76 6.44 -1.88 15.20
N PRO A 77 5.97 -3.10 15.54
CA PRO A 77 5.76 -3.49 16.94
C PRO A 77 7.01 -3.44 17.81
N PHE A 78 8.20 -3.60 17.22
CA PHE A 78 9.49 -3.53 17.93
C PHE A 78 10.02 -2.10 18.07
N SER A 79 9.33 -1.09 17.54
CA SER A 79 9.78 0.31 17.58
C SER A 79 10.05 0.84 18.99
N ASN A 80 9.27 0.43 20.00
CA ASN A 80 9.54 0.82 21.39
C ASN A 80 10.93 0.35 21.85
N GLN A 81 11.33 -0.87 21.48
CA GLN A 81 12.66 -1.42 21.77
C GLN A 81 13.74 -0.78 20.91
N LEU A 82 13.46 -0.55 19.62
CA LEU A 82 14.43 0.00 18.66
C LEU A 82 14.79 1.46 18.95
N TYR A 83 13.83 2.27 19.41
CA TYR A 83 14.04 3.68 19.73
C TYR A 83 14.24 3.95 21.23
N GLY A 84 14.14 2.93 22.09
CA GLY A 84 14.28 3.07 23.54
C GLY A 84 13.29 4.05 24.18
N SER A 85 12.12 4.24 23.55
CA SER A 85 11.11 5.22 23.95
C SER A 85 9.75 4.56 24.12
N GLU A 86 9.19 4.65 25.32
CA GLU A 86 7.82 4.18 25.60
C GLU A 86 6.81 4.99 24.76
N GLY A 87 6.00 4.29 23.97
CA GLY A 87 5.02 4.92 23.07
C GLY A 87 5.54 5.32 21.69
N ALA A 88 6.77 4.92 21.32
CA ALA A 88 7.29 5.08 19.96
C ALA A 88 6.35 4.49 18.91
N TYR A 89 5.84 3.28 19.14
CA TYR A 89 4.89 2.61 18.25
C TYR A 89 3.63 3.43 18.01
N ALA A 90 2.99 3.89 19.08
CA ALA A 90 1.76 4.69 18.99
C ALA A 90 2.01 6.03 18.29
N SER A 91 3.16 6.65 18.57
CA SER A 91 3.56 7.93 17.97
C SER A 91 3.82 7.79 16.47
N ILE A 92 4.53 6.73 16.05
CA ILE A 92 4.78 6.40 14.63
C ILE A 92 3.46 6.17 13.90
N LEU A 93 2.55 5.38 14.46
CA LEU A 93 1.23 5.13 13.86
C LEU A 93 0.39 6.40 13.76
N THR A 94 0.41 7.25 14.79
CA THR A 94 -0.32 8.53 14.80
C THR A 94 0.22 9.47 13.72
N MET A 95 1.55 9.58 13.61
CA MET A 95 2.22 10.34 12.55
C MET A 95 1.86 9.80 11.16
N GLY A 96 1.80 8.47 11.02
CA GLY A 96 1.34 7.80 9.81
C GLY A 96 -0.10 8.19 9.45
N ALA A 97 -1.04 8.09 10.39
CA ALA A 97 -2.44 8.45 10.19
C ALA A 97 -2.62 9.93 9.79
N ILE A 98 -1.87 10.85 10.42
CA ILE A 98 -1.83 12.27 10.02
C ILE A 98 -1.32 12.40 8.58
N GLY A 99 -0.24 11.69 8.25
CA GLY A 99 0.32 11.60 6.89
C GLY A 99 -0.73 11.15 5.89
N SER A 100 -1.44 10.05 6.14
CA SER A 100 -2.47 9.52 5.25
C SER A 100 -3.63 10.50 5.04
N ILE A 101 -4.09 11.20 6.09
CA ILE A 101 -5.15 12.22 5.97
C ILE A 101 -4.68 13.37 5.06
N ILE A 102 -3.48 13.90 5.30
CA ILE A 102 -2.90 14.96 4.47
C ILE A 102 -2.74 14.47 3.04
N GLY A 103 -2.25 13.25 2.85
CA GLY A 103 -2.10 12.60 1.56
C GLY A 103 -3.42 12.52 0.80
N ALA A 104 -4.49 12.05 1.45
CA ALA A 104 -5.82 11.95 0.85
C ALA A 104 -6.36 13.32 0.39
N LEU A 105 -6.17 14.37 1.19
CA LEU A 105 -6.57 15.73 0.82
C LEU A 105 -5.75 16.29 -0.35
N LEU A 106 -4.46 15.96 -0.41
CA LEU A 106 -3.55 16.40 -1.47
C LEU A 106 -3.65 15.57 -2.74
N ALA A 107 -4.18 14.34 -2.69
CA ALA A 107 -4.25 13.44 -3.84
C ALA A 107 -4.97 14.07 -5.04
N SER A 108 -6.05 14.83 -4.79
CA SER A 108 -6.78 15.55 -5.84
C SER A 108 -5.94 16.60 -6.59
N LYS A 109 -4.86 17.11 -6.00
CA LYS A 109 -4.00 18.15 -6.57
C LYS A 109 -2.83 17.58 -7.38
N ILE A 110 -2.53 16.29 -7.23
CA ILE A 110 -1.41 15.65 -7.93
C ILE A 110 -1.94 15.02 -9.23
N LYS A 111 -1.16 15.18 -10.32
CA LYS A 111 -1.52 14.56 -11.60
C LYS A 111 -1.21 13.07 -11.58
N ALA A 112 -2.19 12.25 -11.95
CA ALA A 112 -2.07 10.81 -12.06
C ALA A 112 -1.31 10.39 -13.34
N ASN A 113 0.02 10.53 -13.31
CA ASN A 113 0.92 10.04 -14.36
C ASN A 113 1.89 9.00 -13.78
N VAL A 114 2.27 7.98 -14.55
CA VAL A 114 3.22 6.90 -14.18
C VAL A 114 4.50 7.49 -13.54
N TYR A 115 5.07 8.55 -14.12
CA TYR A 115 6.26 9.22 -13.57
C TYR A 115 6.04 9.77 -12.16
N ASN A 116 4.91 10.46 -11.94
CA ASN A 116 4.56 10.99 -10.64
C ASN A 116 4.31 9.87 -9.63
N LEU A 117 3.68 8.76 -10.05
CA LEU A 117 3.45 7.60 -9.20
C LEU A 117 4.76 6.95 -8.74
N LEU A 118 5.74 6.82 -9.65
CA LEU A 118 7.06 6.31 -9.30
C LEU A 118 7.82 7.27 -8.37
N LEU A 119 7.70 8.59 -8.58
CA LEU A 119 8.25 9.59 -7.68
C LEU A 119 7.61 9.49 -6.28
N LEU A 120 6.29 9.34 -6.20
CA LEU A 120 5.58 9.16 -4.94
C LEU A 120 6.09 7.93 -4.20
N LEU A 121 6.26 6.80 -4.88
CA LEU A 121 6.87 5.59 -4.29
C LEU A 121 8.31 5.81 -3.84
N ALA A 122 9.13 6.55 -4.59
CA ALA A 122 10.48 6.88 -4.15
C ALA A 122 10.44 7.71 -2.85
N LEU A 123 9.53 8.67 -2.75
CA LEU A 123 9.33 9.50 -1.56
C LEU A 123 8.80 8.68 -0.37
N THR A 124 7.98 7.64 -0.59
CA THR A 124 7.62 6.73 0.51
C THR A 124 8.84 6.00 1.06
N GLY A 125 9.72 5.54 0.17
CA GLY A 125 11.01 4.94 0.53
C GLY A 125 11.93 5.89 1.29
N VAL A 126 11.95 7.18 0.92
CA VAL A 126 12.68 8.22 1.68
C VAL A 126 12.14 8.35 3.10
N GLY A 127 10.82 8.33 3.28
CA GLY A 127 10.19 8.34 4.60
C GLY A 127 10.68 7.18 5.49
N VAL A 128 10.67 5.95 4.95
CA VAL A 128 11.17 4.77 5.68
C VAL A 128 12.68 4.86 5.93
N PHE A 129 13.45 5.34 4.96
CA PHE A 129 14.90 5.52 5.11
C PHE A 129 15.23 6.48 6.24
N MET A 130 14.50 7.60 6.36
CA MET A 130 14.70 8.56 7.45
C MET A 130 14.51 7.94 8.83
N MET A 131 13.62 6.95 8.97
CA MET A 131 13.39 6.26 10.25
C MET A 131 14.62 5.47 10.71
N GLY A 132 15.45 5.00 9.79
CA GLY A 132 16.64 4.20 10.10
C GLY A 132 17.89 5.01 10.45
N LEU A 133 17.87 6.32 10.25
CA LEU A 133 19.01 7.20 10.53
C LEU A 133 19.13 7.48 12.04
N PRO A 134 20.34 7.76 12.54
CA PRO A 134 20.57 8.16 13.93
C PRO A 134 20.13 9.62 14.17
N LEU A 135 18.86 9.92 13.89
CA LEU A 135 18.23 11.21 14.07
C LEU A 135 17.55 11.29 15.44
N PRO A 136 17.24 12.50 15.93
CA PRO A 136 16.40 12.66 17.11
C PRO A 136 15.06 11.93 16.95
N THR A 137 14.58 11.28 18.00
CA THR A 137 13.42 10.39 18.00
C THR A 137 12.18 10.98 17.31
N PHE A 138 11.90 12.27 17.55
CA PHE A 138 10.77 12.96 16.90
C PHE A 138 10.93 13.09 15.38
N LEU A 139 12.14 13.35 14.91
CA LEU A 139 12.45 13.45 13.48
C LEU A 139 12.38 12.08 12.81
N SER A 140 12.83 11.02 13.49
CA SER A 140 12.67 9.64 13.00
C SER A 140 11.20 9.27 12.86
N PHE A 141 10.33 9.63 13.82
CA PHE A 141 8.90 9.34 13.73
C PHE A 141 8.20 10.08 12.58
N SER A 142 8.67 11.28 12.25
CA SER A 142 8.17 12.03 11.09
C SER A 142 8.44 11.31 9.75
N GLY A 143 9.39 10.36 9.71
CA GLY A 143 9.62 9.50 8.55
C GLY A 143 8.37 8.70 8.15
N ASN A 144 7.60 8.21 9.14
CA ASN A 144 6.36 7.47 8.85
C ASN A 144 5.24 8.39 8.34
N LEU A 145 5.20 9.64 8.78
CA LEU A 145 4.28 10.65 8.22
C LEU A 145 4.56 10.86 6.74
N VAL A 146 5.83 11.06 6.37
CA VAL A 146 6.25 11.23 4.98
C VAL A 146 5.92 9.98 4.16
N CYS A 147 6.19 8.80 4.73
CA CYS A 147 5.89 7.53 4.10
C CYS A 147 4.40 7.39 3.77
N GLU A 148 3.54 7.50 4.77
CA GLU A 148 2.09 7.31 4.65
C GLU A 148 1.40 8.38 3.79
N LEU A 149 1.91 9.62 3.83
CA LEU A 149 1.41 10.70 2.98
C LEU A 149 1.54 10.35 1.50
N PHE A 150 2.75 10.00 1.06
CA PHE A 150 2.98 9.71 -0.35
C PHE A 150 2.41 8.35 -0.76
N MET A 151 2.38 7.38 0.17
CA MET A 151 1.79 6.05 -0.08
C MET A 151 0.29 6.16 -0.30
N THR A 152 -0.40 7.00 0.48
CA THR A 152 -1.82 7.25 0.32
C THR A 152 -2.14 7.89 -1.03
N ILE A 153 -1.35 8.89 -1.45
CA ILE A 153 -1.56 9.53 -2.75
C ILE A 153 -1.33 8.52 -3.89
N PHE A 154 -0.26 7.72 -3.80
CA PHE A 154 0.01 6.66 -4.77
C PHE A 154 -1.17 5.69 -4.87
N ASN A 155 -1.65 5.17 -3.74
CA ASN A 155 -2.75 4.20 -3.70
C ASN A 155 -4.03 4.78 -4.31
N ILE A 156 -4.41 6.01 -3.95
CA ILE A 156 -5.60 6.68 -4.52
C ILE A 156 -5.50 6.75 -6.04
N HIS A 157 -4.38 7.24 -6.58
CA HIS A 157 -4.23 7.37 -8.02
C HIS A 157 -4.12 6.02 -8.72
N PHE A 158 -3.40 5.05 -8.16
CA PHE A 158 -3.28 3.71 -8.73
C PHE A 158 -4.65 3.03 -8.85
N PHE A 159 -5.44 3.00 -7.77
CA PHE A 159 -6.78 2.44 -7.79
C PHE A 159 -7.73 3.22 -8.70
N THR A 160 -7.63 4.56 -8.73
CA THR A 160 -8.45 5.38 -9.64
C THR A 160 -8.11 5.09 -11.09
N GLN A 161 -6.83 4.95 -11.46
CA GLN A 161 -6.42 4.57 -12.83
C GLN A 161 -6.95 3.20 -13.23
N VAL A 162 -6.90 2.22 -12.32
CA VAL A 162 -7.48 0.90 -12.56
C VAL A 162 -8.99 1.01 -12.77
N GLN A 163 -9.71 1.68 -11.87
CA GLN A 163 -11.17 1.80 -11.92
C GLN A 163 -11.68 2.57 -13.16
N THR A 164 -10.90 3.54 -13.65
CA THR A 164 -11.30 4.36 -14.80
C THR A 164 -10.92 3.76 -16.15
N LYS A 165 -9.87 2.91 -16.20
CA LYS A 165 -9.42 2.25 -17.44
C LYS A 165 -10.00 0.85 -17.65
N VAL A 166 -10.51 0.21 -16.61
CA VAL A 166 -11.04 -1.16 -16.66
C VAL A 166 -12.55 -1.13 -16.88
N GLU A 167 -13.04 -1.95 -17.80
CA GLU A 167 -14.46 -2.14 -18.03
C GLU A 167 -15.19 -2.66 -16.78
N SER A 168 -16.42 -2.18 -16.55
CA SER A 168 -17.18 -2.48 -15.33
C SER A 168 -17.42 -3.98 -15.10
N GLU A 169 -17.52 -4.77 -16.17
CA GLU A 169 -17.68 -6.23 -16.10
C GLU A 169 -16.43 -6.93 -15.54
N PHE A 170 -15.23 -6.41 -15.82
CA PHE A 170 -13.96 -7.00 -15.39
C PHE A 170 -13.41 -6.37 -14.11
N LEU A 171 -13.98 -5.26 -13.64
CA LEU A 171 -13.46 -4.50 -12.51
C LEU A 171 -13.25 -5.35 -11.26
N GLY A 172 -14.23 -6.19 -10.89
CA GLY A 172 -14.13 -7.08 -9.73
C GLY A 172 -13.01 -8.11 -9.87
N ARG A 173 -12.83 -8.71 -11.06
CA ARG A 173 -11.78 -9.68 -11.36
C ARG A 173 -10.40 -9.04 -11.34
N VAL A 174 -10.27 -7.85 -11.94
CA VAL A 174 -9.03 -7.07 -11.98
C VAL A 174 -8.61 -6.64 -10.57
N LEU A 175 -9.51 -6.09 -9.77
CA LEU A 175 -9.20 -5.72 -8.38
C LEU A 175 -8.81 -6.94 -7.54
N SER A 176 -9.52 -8.07 -7.67
CA SER A 176 -9.17 -9.31 -6.97
C SER A 176 -7.78 -9.82 -7.35
N THR A 177 -7.43 -9.74 -8.63
CA THR A 177 -6.09 -10.08 -9.14
C THR A 177 -5.02 -9.16 -8.57
N ILE A 178 -5.27 -7.84 -8.56
CA ILE A 178 -4.38 -6.83 -8.00
C ILE A 178 -4.11 -7.11 -6.52
N PHE A 179 -5.16 -7.30 -5.71
CA PHE A 179 -4.99 -7.59 -4.29
C PHE A 179 -4.22 -8.89 -4.06
N THR A 180 -4.52 -9.93 -4.84
CA THR A 180 -3.82 -11.22 -4.74
C THR A 180 -2.33 -11.07 -5.04
N LEU A 181 -1.96 -10.38 -6.13
CA LEU A 181 -0.57 -10.15 -6.50
C LEU A 181 0.14 -9.22 -5.52
N ALA A 182 -0.55 -8.20 -5.03
CA ALA A 182 -0.01 -7.23 -4.09
C ALA A 182 0.40 -7.88 -2.76
N ILE A 183 -0.37 -8.86 -2.26
CA ILE A 183 -0.09 -9.54 -0.99
C ILE A 183 0.78 -10.79 -1.15
N LEU A 184 0.94 -11.31 -2.37
CA LEU A 184 1.64 -12.57 -2.66
C LEU A 184 3.07 -12.61 -2.07
N PHE A 185 3.77 -11.47 -2.11
CA PHE A 185 5.15 -11.36 -1.65
C PHE A 185 5.27 -11.08 -0.14
N MET A 186 4.18 -10.72 0.54
CA MET A 186 4.23 -10.34 1.96
C MET A 186 4.61 -11.50 2.90
N PRO A 187 4.08 -12.73 2.76
CA PRO A 187 4.48 -13.85 3.61
C PRO A 187 5.96 -14.20 3.45
N ILE A 188 6.48 -14.09 2.23
CA ILE A 188 7.89 -14.34 1.91
C ILE A 188 8.76 -13.32 2.66
N ALA A 189 8.42 -12.03 2.58
CA ALA A 189 9.11 -10.98 3.31
C ALA A 189 9.11 -11.23 4.84
N LYS A 190 7.94 -11.51 5.42
CA LYS A 190 7.79 -11.77 6.86
C LYS A 190 8.55 -13.04 7.29
N GLY A 191 8.61 -14.06 6.44
CA GLY A 191 9.44 -15.24 6.62
C GLY A 191 10.93 -14.92 6.69
N PHE A 192 11.45 -14.12 5.74
CA PHE A 192 12.84 -13.65 5.78
C PHE A 192 13.14 -12.86 7.06
N MET A 193 12.26 -11.94 7.45
CA MET A 193 12.43 -11.13 8.65
C MET A 193 12.49 -11.94 9.94
N THR A 194 11.85 -13.11 9.96
CA THR A 194 11.85 -14.02 11.12
C THR A 194 13.16 -14.82 11.24
N VAL A 195 13.75 -15.22 10.11
CA VAL A 195 14.97 -16.05 10.08
C VAL A 195 16.24 -15.21 10.24
N LEU A 196 16.24 -13.99 9.70
CA LEU A 196 17.35 -13.05 9.82
C LEU A 196 17.26 -12.29 11.16
N PRO A 197 18.40 -11.97 11.80
CA PRO A 197 18.44 -11.02 12.92
C PRO A 197 18.11 -9.61 12.41
N SER A 198 16.82 -9.38 12.15
CA SER A 198 16.33 -8.25 11.37
C SER A 198 15.87 -7.08 12.24
N VAL A 199 15.82 -7.25 13.56
CA VAL A 199 15.28 -6.25 14.50
C VAL A 199 16.38 -5.26 14.87
N HIS A 200 16.75 -4.41 13.91
CA HIS A 200 17.71 -3.34 14.08
C HIS A 200 17.23 -2.06 13.39
N LEU A 201 17.70 -0.90 13.86
CA LEU A 201 17.36 0.39 13.26
C LEU A 201 17.84 0.48 11.80
N SER A 202 18.98 -0.17 11.49
CA SER A 202 19.53 -0.29 10.14
C SER A 202 18.61 -1.03 9.17
N SER A 203 17.68 -1.85 9.65
CA SER A 203 16.74 -2.55 8.79
C SER A 203 15.78 -1.57 8.09
N PHE A 204 15.40 -0.47 8.75
CA PHE A 204 14.65 0.61 8.10
C PHE A 204 15.45 1.27 6.96
N LEU A 205 16.79 1.42 7.12
CA LEU A 205 17.64 1.93 6.04
C LEU A 205 17.64 1.00 4.82
N ILE A 206 17.75 -0.31 5.05
CA ILE A 206 17.76 -1.32 3.97
C ILE A 206 16.42 -1.32 3.24
N ILE A 207 15.32 -1.32 3.99
CA ILE A 207 13.95 -1.29 3.44
C ILE A 207 13.73 -0.01 2.62
N GLY A 208 14.00 1.16 3.21
CA GLY A 208 13.84 2.45 2.53
C GLY A 208 14.71 2.55 1.27
N SER A 209 15.97 2.11 1.35
CA SER A 209 16.86 2.08 0.18
C SER A 209 16.34 1.14 -0.91
N GLY A 210 15.82 -0.04 -0.54
CA GLY A 210 15.23 -1.00 -1.47
C GLY A 210 14.06 -0.39 -2.25
N VAL A 211 13.17 0.32 -1.56
CA VAL A 211 12.05 1.04 -2.21
C VAL A 211 12.56 2.15 -3.12
N ILE A 212 13.48 3.00 -2.66
CA ILE A 212 14.04 4.11 -3.47
C ILE A 212 14.72 3.58 -4.73
N ILE A 213 15.58 2.55 -4.60
CA ILE A 213 16.30 1.94 -5.72
C ILE A 213 15.32 1.32 -6.71
N LEU A 214 14.34 0.55 -6.22
CA LEU A 214 13.32 -0.07 -7.07
C LEU A 214 12.51 0.98 -7.84
N SER A 215 12.07 2.04 -7.18
CA SER A 215 11.37 3.17 -7.82
C SER A 215 12.27 3.89 -8.83
N GLY A 216 13.56 4.08 -8.53
CA GLY A 216 14.54 4.71 -9.42
C GLY A 216 14.83 3.87 -10.68
N ILE A 217 15.04 2.56 -10.54
CA ILE A 217 15.21 1.63 -11.66
C ILE A 217 13.95 1.63 -12.53
N SER A 218 12.78 1.59 -11.89
CA SER A 218 11.48 1.65 -12.57
C SER A 218 11.30 2.96 -13.34
N PHE A 219 11.75 4.08 -12.78
CA PHE A 219 11.70 5.39 -13.42
C PHE A 219 12.58 5.44 -14.68
N ILE A 220 13.81 4.91 -14.60
CA ILE A 220 14.71 4.80 -15.75
C ILE A 220 14.10 3.89 -16.82
N TYR A 221 13.51 2.76 -16.42
CA TYR A 221 12.83 1.85 -17.34
C TYR A 221 11.71 2.54 -18.11
N VAL A 222 10.79 3.23 -17.41
CA VAL A 222 9.68 3.96 -18.05
C VAL A 222 10.19 5.02 -19.03
N ARG A 223 11.21 5.80 -18.63
CA ARG A 223 11.83 6.79 -19.51
C ARG A 223 12.43 6.18 -20.77
N THR A 224 13.05 5.00 -20.69
CA THR A 224 13.70 4.38 -21.86
C THR A 224 12.73 3.63 -22.79
N HIS A 225 11.62 3.11 -22.27
CA HIS A 225 10.69 2.24 -23.00
C HIS A 225 9.40 2.95 -23.44
N PHE A 226 8.83 3.84 -22.61
CA PHE A 226 7.56 4.52 -22.92
C PHE A 226 7.74 5.86 -23.67
N GLU A 227 8.85 6.60 -23.49
CA GLU A 227 9.12 7.82 -24.30
C GLU A 227 9.41 7.51 -25.78
N LYS A 228 9.75 6.27 -26.15
CA LYS A 228 9.98 5.89 -27.55
C LYS A 228 8.70 5.58 -28.34
N LEU A 229 7.53 5.68 -27.69
CA LEU A 229 6.21 5.35 -28.27
C LEU A 229 5.34 6.59 -28.53
N ILE A 230 5.86 7.80 -28.31
CA ILE A 230 5.25 9.10 -28.64
C ILE A 230 6.16 9.81 -29.64
#